data_AF-A0A3N5NF23-F1
#
_entry.id   AF-A0A3N5NF23-F1
#
_cell.length_a   1.000
_cell.length_b   1.000
_cell.length_c   1.000
_cell.angle_alpha   90.00
_cell.angle_beta   90.00
_cell.angle_gamma   90.00
#
_symmetry.space_group_name_H-M   'P 1'
#
loop_
_entity.id
_entity.type
_entity.pdbx_description
1 polymer ?
#
loop_
_entity_poly.entity_id
_entity_poly.type
_entity_poly.pdbx_seq_one_letter_code
_entity_poly.pdbx_strand_id
1 'polypeptide(L)'
;NLGTRVFFNFNCIVLDVCEVRIGDYTLFGPGVQILTPLHPLNAEQRRNGEYGKPIEIGRDVWVGGGALILAGVHIGSRAIIGAGSVVTRDIPEGVLAAGNPCRVIREV
;
A
#
# COMPACT_ATOMS: atom_id res chain seq x y z
N ASN A 1 -6.70 8.34 8.01
CA ASN A 1 -6.26 8.31 9.43
C ASN A 1 -4.75 8.13 9.47
N LEU A 2 -4.01 9.17 9.89
CA LEU A 2 -2.55 9.17 9.94
C LEU A 2 -2.07 9.09 11.39
N GLY A 3 -1.09 8.23 11.64
CA GLY A 3 -0.35 8.20 12.89
C GLY A 3 0.64 9.36 13.02
N THR A 4 1.40 9.32 14.10
CA THR A 4 2.45 10.30 14.43
C THR A 4 3.67 10.11 13.55
N ARG A 5 4.25 11.19 13.04
CA ARG A 5 5.51 11.18 12.26
C ARG A 5 5.48 10.28 11.02
N VAL A 6 4.33 10.19 10.35
CA VAL A 6 4.25 9.63 9.00
C VAL A 6 4.94 10.57 8.01
N PHE A 7 5.78 10.02 7.14
CA PHE A 7 6.53 10.79 6.14
C PHE A 7 6.22 10.30 4.73
N PHE A 8 5.87 11.24 3.84
CA PHE A 8 5.77 11.01 2.41
C PHE A 8 6.86 11.79 1.68
N ASN A 9 7.62 11.11 0.83
CA ASN A 9 8.55 11.78 -0.07
C ASN A 9 7.81 12.29 -1.33
N PHE A 10 8.55 12.89 -2.27
CA PHE A 10 8.01 13.52 -3.46
C PHE A 10 7.10 12.60 -4.28
N ASN A 11 6.05 13.18 -4.86
CA ASN A 11 5.19 12.56 -5.88
C ASN A 11 4.45 11.29 -5.42
N CYS A 12 4.18 11.15 -4.12
CA CYS A 12 3.28 10.09 -3.67
C CYS A 12 1.83 10.38 -4.07
N ILE A 13 1.07 9.33 -4.39
CA ILE A 13 -0.35 9.41 -4.76
C ILE A 13 -1.15 8.55 -3.81
N VAL A 14 -2.25 9.10 -3.29
CA VAL A 14 -3.24 8.35 -2.50
C VAL A 14 -4.59 8.53 -3.18
N LEU A 15 -5.17 7.43 -3.66
CA LEU A 15 -6.56 7.38 -4.10
C LEU A 15 -7.39 6.78 -2.98
N ASP A 16 -8.24 7.58 -2.35
CA ASP A 16 -8.89 7.34 -1.05
C ASP A 16 -10.42 7.25 -1.12
N VAL A 17 -10.96 6.64 -2.18
CA VAL A 17 -12.40 6.30 -2.28
C VAL A 17 -12.86 5.40 -1.13
N CYS A 18 -11.92 4.64 -0.55
CA CYS A 18 -12.08 3.95 0.72
C CYS A 18 -10.98 4.40 1.70
N GLU A 19 -11.19 4.07 2.98
CA GLU A 19 -10.29 4.49 4.03
C GLU A 19 -8.85 3.98 3.83
N VAL A 20 -7.90 4.88 4.05
CA VAL A 20 -6.47 4.57 4.22
C VAL A 20 -6.06 4.87 5.67
N ARG A 21 -5.63 3.83 6.39
CA ARG A 21 -5.08 3.93 7.75
C ARG A 21 -3.58 3.70 7.71
N ILE A 22 -2.81 4.61 8.31
CA ILE A 22 -1.34 4.55 8.32
C ILE A 22 -0.84 4.73 9.75
N GLY A 23 -0.10 3.76 10.25
CA GLY A 23 0.46 3.76 11.60
C GLY A 23 1.65 4.69 11.78
N ASP A 24 1.99 4.95 13.04
CA ASP A 24 3.06 5.85 13.45
C ASP A 24 4.40 5.52 12.79
N TYR A 25 5.24 6.53 12.57
CA TYR A 25 6.62 6.41 12.07
C TYR A 25 6.78 5.73 10.70
N THR A 26 5.69 5.57 9.95
CA THR A 26 5.73 4.99 8.60
C THR A 26 6.34 5.94 7.59
N LEU A 27 7.25 5.42 6.76
CA LEU A 27 8.01 6.19 5.77
C LEU A 27 7.69 5.71 4.35
N PHE A 28 7.35 6.63 3.46
CA PHE A 28 7.14 6.36 2.04
C PHE A 28 8.23 7.03 1.20
N GLY A 29 8.91 6.24 0.37
CA GLY A 29 9.83 6.72 -0.66
C GLY A 29 9.11 7.50 -1.76
N PRO A 30 9.85 8.13 -2.70
CA PRO A 30 9.24 8.95 -3.73
C PRO A 30 8.41 8.11 -4.70
N GLY A 31 7.30 8.66 -5.20
CA GLY A 31 6.46 8.01 -6.20
C GLY A 31 5.65 6.81 -5.71
N VAL A 32 5.55 6.58 -4.40
CA VAL A 32 4.68 5.52 -3.85
C VAL A 32 3.22 5.84 -4.14
N GLN A 33 2.45 4.82 -4.52
CA GLN A 33 1.01 4.95 -4.75
C GLN A 33 0.21 4.02 -3.84
N ILE A 34 -0.81 4.57 -3.18
CA ILE A 34 -1.75 3.84 -2.32
C ILE A 34 -3.12 3.91 -2.99
N LEU A 35 -3.64 2.78 -3.46
CA LEU A 35 -4.70 2.72 -4.45
C LEU A 35 -5.89 1.91 -3.93
N THR A 36 -6.84 2.57 -3.26
CA THR A 36 -8.09 1.93 -2.80
C THR A 36 -9.17 1.67 -3.86
N PRO A 37 -9.24 2.39 -5.02
CA PRO A 37 -10.25 2.12 -6.04
C PRO A 37 -10.06 0.78 -6.76
N LEU A 38 -11.18 0.20 -7.17
CA LEU A 38 -11.32 -0.98 -8.00
C LEU A 38 -12.46 -0.78 -9.00
N HIS A 39 -12.40 -1.50 -10.11
CA HIS A 39 -13.49 -1.54 -11.07
C HIS A 39 -13.95 -2.98 -11.31
N PRO A 40 -15.25 -3.18 -11.65
CA PRO A 40 -15.71 -4.45 -12.18
C PRO A 40 -14.87 -4.87 -13.40
N LEU A 41 -14.52 -6.16 -13.47
CA LEU A 41 -13.77 -6.70 -14.61
C LEU A 41 -14.63 -6.73 -15.88
N ASN A 42 -15.93 -7.01 -15.72
CA ASN A 42 -16.89 -6.93 -16.81
C ASN A 42 -17.03 -5.48 -17.32
N ALA A 43 -16.90 -5.30 -18.63
CA ALA A 43 -16.88 -3.99 -19.26
C ALA A 43 -18.21 -3.22 -19.14
N GLU A 44 -19.34 -3.91 -19.12
CA GLU A 44 -20.65 -3.27 -18.99
C GLU A 44 -20.87 -2.77 -17.57
N GLN A 45 -20.52 -3.60 -16.59
CA GLN A 45 -20.58 -3.21 -15.18
C GLN A 45 -19.65 -2.03 -14.88
N ARG A 46 -18.43 -2.02 -15.45
CA ARG A 46 -17.45 -0.93 -15.25
C ARG A 46 -17.92 0.42 -15.77
N ARG A 47 -18.79 0.48 -16.78
CA ARG A 47 -19.39 1.74 -17.24
C ARG A 47 -20.31 2.38 -16.21
N ASN A 48 -20.80 1.58 -15.25
CA ASN A 48 -21.79 2.01 -14.27
C ASN A 48 -21.18 2.44 -12.93
N GLY A 49 -19.86 2.33 -12.75
CA GLY A 49 -19.18 2.86 -11.57
C GLY A 49 -17.93 2.11 -11.14
N GLU A 50 -17.45 2.48 -9.96
CA GLU A 50 -16.32 1.90 -9.25
C GLU A 50 -16.75 1.43 -7.86
N TYR A 51 -15.89 0.65 -7.21
CA TYR A 51 -15.98 0.31 -5.80
C TYR A 51 -14.57 0.40 -5.20
N GLY A 52 -14.43 0.22 -3.89
CA GLY A 52 -13.11 0.25 -3.26
C GLY A 52 -12.96 -0.80 -2.17
N LYS A 53 -11.72 -0.98 -1.73
CA LYS A 53 -11.40 -1.71 -0.51
C LYS A 53 -10.41 -0.90 0.32
N PRO A 54 -10.60 -0.80 1.65
CA PRO A 54 -9.72 -0.03 2.50
C PRO A 54 -8.30 -0.61 2.50
N ILE A 55 -7.32 0.22 2.82
CA ILE A 55 -5.91 -0.19 2.98
C ILE A 55 -5.48 0.18 4.40
N GLU A 56 -4.81 -0.76 5.06
CA GLU A 56 -4.20 -0.53 6.38
C GLU A 56 -2.70 -0.79 6.32
N ILE A 57 -1.93 0.18 6.79
CA ILE A 57 -0.48 0.12 6.90
C ILE A 57 -0.14 0.31 8.37
N GLY A 58 0.57 -0.66 8.95
CA GLY A 58 0.97 -0.67 10.35
C GLY A 58 1.96 0.45 10.71
N ARG A 59 2.51 0.39 11.92
CA ARG A 59 3.54 1.34 12.38
C ARG A 59 4.94 0.88 11.96
N ASP A 60 5.88 1.83 11.91
CA ASP A 60 7.29 1.56 11.59
C ASP A 60 7.49 0.85 10.23
N VAL A 61 6.56 1.03 9.29
CA VAL A 61 6.68 0.47 7.94
C VAL A 61 7.57 1.36 7.09
N TRP A 62 8.44 0.76 6.27
CA TRP A 62 9.17 1.48 5.24
C TRP A 62 8.78 0.98 3.85
N VAL A 63 8.23 1.88 3.05
CA VAL A 63 7.85 1.61 1.66
C VAL A 63 8.86 2.24 0.71
N GLY A 64 9.60 1.41 -0.03
CA GLY A 64 10.56 1.85 -1.03
C GLY A 64 9.90 2.63 -2.17
N GLY A 65 10.69 3.51 -2.81
CA GLY A 65 10.19 4.40 -3.87
C GLY A 65 9.52 3.66 -5.03
N GLY A 66 8.47 4.27 -5.58
CA GLY A 66 7.73 3.74 -6.73
C GLY A 66 6.89 2.49 -6.46
N ALA A 67 6.77 2.04 -5.20
CA ALA A 67 5.91 0.90 -4.88
C ALA A 67 4.42 1.23 -5.04
N LEU A 68 3.63 0.23 -5.44
CA LEU A 68 2.18 0.29 -5.57
C LEU A 68 1.55 -0.58 -4.48
N ILE A 69 0.66 0.00 -3.67
CA ILE A 69 -0.12 -0.71 -2.65
C ILE A 69 -1.57 -0.77 -3.12
N LEU A 70 -2.05 -1.98 -3.45
CA LEU A 70 -3.36 -2.17 -4.06
C LEU A 70 -4.48 -2.32 -3.04
N ALA A 71 -5.71 -2.09 -3.49
CA ALA A 71 -6.92 -2.08 -2.69
C ALA A 71 -7.08 -3.36 -1.85
N GLY A 72 -7.46 -3.18 -0.57
CA GLY A 72 -7.76 -4.28 0.33
C GLY A 72 -6.55 -4.91 1.04
N VAL A 73 -5.35 -4.36 0.86
CA VAL A 73 -4.13 -4.87 1.49
C VAL A 73 -3.97 -4.36 2.92
N HIS A 74 -3.59 -5.28 3.82
CA HIS A 74 -3.00 -4.98 5.12
C HIS A 74 -1.46 -5.19 5.09
N ILE A 75 -0.70 -4.17 5.47
CA ILE A 75 0.76 -4.26 5.68
C ILE A 75 1.04 -4.23 7.18
N GLY A 76 1.56 -5.34 7.71
CA GLY A 76 1.91 -5.48 9.12
C GLY A 76 3.00 -4.50 9.55
N SER A 77 3.04 -4.20 10.85
CA SER A 77 4.00 -3.26 11.41
C SER A 77 5.44 -3.72 11.22
N ARG A 78 6.41 -2.79 11.17
CA ARG A 78 7.85 -3.07 10.97
C ARG A 78 8.20 -3.76 9.64
N ALA A 79 7.25 -3.89 8.72
CA ALA A 79 7.50 -4.45 7.40
C ALA A 79 8.29 -3.47 6.51
N ILE A 80 9.12 -4.03 5.63
CA ILE A 80 9.86 -3.28 4.61
C ILE A 80 9.37 -3.73 3.24
N ILE A 81 8.91 -2.79 2.43
CA ILE A 81 8.51 -3.01 1.04
C ILE A 81 9.62 -2.52 0.12
N GLY A 82 10.18 -3.40 -0.71
CA GLY A 82 11.21 -3.02 -1.68
C GLY A 82 10.72 -2.02 -2.73
N ALA A 83 11.62 -1.18 -3.25
CA ALA A 83 11.31 -0.22 -4.31
C ALA A 83 10.69 -0.90 -5.55
N GLY A 84 9.74 -0.21 -6.20
CA GLY A 84 9.03 -0.70 -7.39
C GLY A 84 8.13 -1.93 -7.17
N SER A 85 7.88 -2.33 -5.93
CA SER A 85 7.06 -3.51 -5.63
C SER A 85 5.58 -3.26 -5.90
N VAL A 86 4.87 -4.30 -6.34
CA VAL A 86 3.41 -4.26 -6.52
C VAL A 86 2.77 -5.15 -5.45
N VAL A 87 2.27 -4.53 -4.39
CA VAL A 87 1.70 -5.22 -3.23
C VAL A 87 0.25 -5.58 -3.54
N THR A 88 0.03 -6.84 -3.89
CA THR A 88 -1.27 -7.39 -4.31
C THR A 88 -1.99 -8.19 -3.22
N ARG A 89 -1.37 -8.36 -2.05
CA ARG A 89 -1.88 -9.17 -0.93
C ARG A 89 -1.23 -8.70 0.37
N ASP A 90 -1.81 -9.12 1.49
CA ASP A 90 -1.32 -8.78 2.81
C ASP A 90 0.15 -9.17 3.01
N ILE A 91 0.86 -8.32 3.74
CA ILE A 91 2.26 -8.50 4.11
C ILE A 91 2.33 -8.66 5.63
N PRO A 92 2.92 -9.76 6.15
CA PRO A 92 3.11 -9.94 7.59
C PRO A 92 3.93 -8.82 8.23
N GLU A 93 3.85 -8.71 9.55
CA GLU A 93 4.74 -7.81 10.30
C GLU A 93 6.20 -8.29 10.29
N GLY A 94 7.15 -7.37 10.40
CA GLY A 94 8.57 -7.70 10.60
C GLY A 94 9.22 -8.47 9.45
N VAL A 95 8.76 -8.29 8.21
CA VAL A 95 9.36 -8.93 7.03
C VAL A 95 9.87 -7.92 6.02
N LEU A 96 10.89 -8.33 5.26
CA LEU A 96 11.23 -7.73 3.98
C LEU A 96 10.42 -8.43 2.89
N ALA A 97 9.63 -7.68 2.13
CA ALA A 97 8.91 -8.14 0.96
C ALA A 97 9.23 -7.27 -0.25
N ALA A 98 9.37 -7.87 -1.44
CA ALA A 98 9.55 -7.10 -2.67
C ALA A 98 9.07 -7.83 -3.93
N GLY A 99 9.02 -7.12 -5.04
CA GLY A 99 8.81 -7.67 -6.38
C GLY A 99 7.44 -7.33 -6.98
N ASN A 100 7.22 -7.82 -8.21
CA ASN A 100 5.95 -7.71 -8.92
C ASN A 100 5.54 -9.12 -9.44
N PRO A 101 4.59 -9.79 -8.79
CA PRO A 101 3.88 -9.37 -7.58
C PRO A 101 4.77 -9.44 -6.33
N CYS A 102 4.53 -8.60 -5.32
CA CYS A 102 5.34 -8.51 -4.11
C CYS A 102 5.23 -9.79 -3.27
N ARG A 103 6.38 -10.32 -2.81
CA ARG A 103 6.48 -11.56 -2.02
C ARG A 103 7.42 -11.34 -0.84
N VAL A 104 7.12 -12.03 0.27
CA VAL A 104 8.04 -12.10 1.42
C VAL A 104 9.35 -12.73 0.96
N ILE A 105 10.46 -12.07 1.30
CA ILE A 105 11.82 -12.53 1.06
C ILE A 105 12.38 -13.17 2.34
N ARG A 106 12.26 -12.47 3.47
CA ARG A 106 12.75 -12.91 4.78
C ARG A 106 12.16 -12.09 5.93
N GLU A 107 12.31 -12.57 7.15
CA GLU A 107 12.08 -11.82 8.39
C GLU A 107 13.21 -10.78 8.63
N VAL A 108 12.92 -9.76 9.44
CA VAL A 108 13.81 -8.62 9.78
C VAL A 108 13.91 -8.45 11.29
#